data_AF-A0A9R1XF38-F1
#
_entry.id   AF-A0A9R1XF38-F1
#
_cell.length_a   1.000
_cell.length_b   1.000
_cell.length_c   1.000
_cell.angle_alpha   90.00
_cell.angle_beta   90.00
_cell.angle_gamma   90.00
#
_symmetry.space_group_name_H-M   'P 1'
#
loop_
_entity.id
_entity.type
_entity.pdbx_description
1 polymer ?
#
loop_
_entity_poly.entity_id
_entity_poly.type
_entity_poly.pdbx_seq_one_letter_code
_entity_poly.pdbx_strand_id
1 'polypeptide(L)'
;MKSGDHDMCVPFTGSEAWTRSLGYKVIDDEWRQWDVDEQVAGYLQAYDKNLTFLTVKGAGHTVPEYKPKEALAFFSRWLDGKEI
;
A
#
# COMPACT_ATOMS: atom_id res chain seq x y z
N MET A 1 1.98 -2.02 5.97
CA MET A 1 3.24 -1.97 5.20
C MET A 1 3.00 -1.26 3.88
N LYS A 2 3.95 -0.45 3.40
CA LYS A 2 3.85 0.29 2.14
C LYS A 2 5.08 0.05 1.24
N SER A 3 4.90 0.06 -0.07
CA SER A 3 6.00 0.08 -1.04
C SER A 3 5.68 0.92 -2.27
N GLY A 4 6.69 1.57 -2.85
CA GLY A 4 6.58 2.20 -4.17
C GLY A 4 6.79 1.16 -5.26
N ASP A 5 5.91 1.10 -6.26
CA ASP A 5 5.95 0.03 -7.27
C ASP A 5 7.06 0.19 -8.33
N HIS A 6 7.76 1.33 -8.36
CA HIS A 6 8.92 1.60 -9.21
C HIS A 6 10.26 1.56 -8.46
N ASP A 7 10.25 1.15 -7.19
CA ASP A 7 11.48 0.91 -6.45
C ASP A 7 12.18 -0.37 -6.91
N MET A 8 13.41 -0.26 -7.44
CA MET A 8 14.24 -1.41 -7.79
C MET A 8 15.20 -1.84 -6.67
N CYS A 9 15.44 -0.99 -5.68
CA CYS A 9 16.32 -1.32 -4.54
C CYS A 9 15.62 -2.30 -3.60
N VAL A 10 14.33 -2.07 -3.31
CA VAL A 10 13.47 -2.97 -2.54
C VAL A 10 12.12 -3.12 -3.23
N PRO A 11 12.03 -3.96 -4.27
CA PRO A 11 10.81 -4.11 -5.08
C PRO A 11 9.59 -4.53 -4.26
N PHE A 12 8.42 -4.00 -4.64
CA PHE A 12 7.17 -4.29 -3.93
C PHE A 12 6.83 -5.78 -3.91
N THR A 13 7.17 -6.52 -4.97
CA THR A 13 6.91 -7.96 -5.08
C THR A 13 7.59 -8.77 -3.96
N GLY A 14 8.80 -8.39 -3.56
CA GLY A 14 9.50 -9.02 -2.43
C GLY A 14 8.85 -8.70 -1.10
N SER A 15 8.43 -7.44 -0.90
CA SER A 15 7.71 -7.01 0.31
C SER A 15 6.32 -7.65 0.42
N GLU A 16 5.63 -7.81 -0.71
CA GLU A 16 4.33 -8.49 -0.81
C GLU A 16 4.49 -9.98 -0.47
N ALA A 17 5.45 -10.68 -1.08
CA ALA A 17 5.72 -12.08 -0.80
C ALA A 17 6.10 -12.31 0.67
N TRP A 18 6.93 -11.43 1.24
CA TRP A 18 7.25 -11.46 2.66
C TRP A 18 6.02 -11.26 3.54
N THR A 19 5.17 -10.29 3.21
CA THR A 19 3.93 -10.03 3.96
C THR A 19 2.99 -11.25 3.91
N ARG A 20 2.84 -11.86 2.73
CA ARG A 20 2.05 -13.08 2.55
C ARG A 20 2.61 -14.27 3.32
N SER A 21 3.94 -14.36 3.47
CA SER A 21 4.59 -15.44 4.21
C SER A 21 4.29 -15.46 5.72
N LEU A 22 3.74 -14.37 6.26
CA LEU A 22 3.28 -14.30 7.65
C LEU A 22 2.08 -15.23 7.93
N GLY A 23 1.39 -15.69 6.89
CA GLY A 23 0.28 -16.66 7.03
C GLY A 23 -1.01 -16.06 7.62
N TYR A 24 -1.12 -14.73 7.63
CA TYR A 24 -2.31 -14.01 8.07
C TYR A 24 -3.45 -14.19 7.08
N LYS A 25 -4.68 -14.29 7.58
CA LYS A 25 -5.85 -14.45 6.71
C LYS A 25 -6.11 -13.15 5.97
N VAL A 26 -6.40 -13.23 4.68
CA VAL A 26 -6.89 -12.08 3.91
C VAL A 26 -8.29 -11.71 4.41
N ILE A 27 -8.52 -10.41 4.67
CA ILE A 27 -9.83 -9.87 5.05
C ILE A 27 -10.41 -9.10 3.86
N ASP A 28 -11.52 -9.62 3.32
CA ASP A 28 -12.25 -9.07 2.16
C ASP A 28 -11.42 -8.88 0.87
N ASP A 29 -12.13 -8.71 -0.26
CA ASP A 29 -11.66 -8.49 -1.63
C ASP A 29 -10.13 -8.60 -1.83
N GLU A 30 -9.70 -9.75 -2.38
CA GLU A 30 -8.30 -9.96 -2.75
C GLU A 30 -7.84 -8.83 -3.68
N TRP A 31 -6.81 -8.11 -3.23
CA TRP A 31 -6.09 -7.11 -4.02
C TRP A 31 -6.94 -6.00 -4.66
N ARG A 32 -7.43 -5.07 -3.83
CA ARG A 32 -8.26 -3.95 -4.32
C ARG A 32 -7.45 -2.70 -4.65
N GLN A 33 -7.92 -1.92 -5.62
CA GLN A 33 -7.37 -0.60 -5.88
C GLN A 33 -7.75 0.39 -4.76
N TRP A 34 -6.97 1.45 -4.63
CA TRP A 34 -7.30 2.61 -3.81
C TRP A 34 -7.04 3.90 -4.58
N ASP A 35 -7.88 4.90 -4.32
CA ASP A 35 -7.96 6.10 -5.15
C ASP A 35 -7.69 7.38 -4.33
N VAL A 36 -7.08 8.35 -5.01
CA VAL A 36 -6.92 9.73 -4.54
C VAL A 36 -7.37 10.65 -5.66
N ASP A 37 -8.38 11.48 -5.39
CA ASP A 37 -9.01 12.37 -6.37
C ASP A 37 -9.38 11.65 -7.68
N GLU A 38 -10.12 10.54 -7.53
CA GLU A 38 -10.63 9.74 -8.66
C GLU A 38 -9.54 9.13 -9.56
N GLN A 39 -8.30 9.04 -9.06
CA GLN A 39 -7.18 8.40 -9.75
C GLN A 39 -6.63 7.25 -8.91
N VAL A 40 -6.32 6.14 -9.59
CA VAL A 40 -5.71 4.96 -8.97
C VAL A 40 -4.34 5.32 -8.42
N ALA A 41 -4.26 5.38 -7.09
CA ALA A 41 -3.06 5.68 -6.34
C ALA A 41 -2.24 4.42 -6.05
N GLY A 42 -2.85 3.24 -6.14
CA GLY A 42 -2.19 1.95 -6.06
C GLY A 42 -3.15 0.82 -5.74
N TYR A 43 -2.62 -0.25 -5.16
CA TYR A 43 -3.38 -1.43 -4.72
C TYR A 43 -3.08 -1.76 -3.28
N LEU A 44 -4.02 -2.40 -2.60
CA LEU A 44 -3.83 -2.87 -1.23
C LEU A 44 -4.43 -4.25 -1.01
N GLN A 45 -3.86 -4.95 -0.03
CA GLN A 45 -4.36 -6.19 0.52
C GLN A 45 -4.50 -6.04 2.03
N ALA A 46 -5.73 -6.15 2.51
CA ALA A 46 -5.99 -6.24 3.95
C ALA A 46 -5.81 -7.68 4.43
N TYR A 47 -5.18 -7.81 5.58
CA TYR A 47 -4.98 -9.06 6.31
C TYR A 47 -5.55 -8.92 7.72
N ASP A 48 -5.77 -10.05 8.38
CA ASP A 48 -6.05 -10.07 9.80
C ASP A 48 -4.89 -9.50 10.63
N LYS A 49 -5.16 -9.30 11.93
CA LYS A 49 -4.22 -8.62 12.84
C LYS A 49 -3.94 -7.16 12.47
N ASN A 50 -4.89 -6.48 11.83
CA ASN A 50 -4.81 -5.06 11.45
C ASN A 50 -3.59 -4.75 10.56
N LEU A 51 -3.21 -5.69 9.69
CA LEU A 51 -2.12 -5.52 8.76
C LEU A 51 -2.67 -5.25 7.36
N THR A 52 -2.30 -4.12 6.77
CA THR A 52 -2.57 -3.82 5.36
C THR A 52 -1.25 -3.69 4.61
N PHE A 53 -1.11 -4.40 3.50
CA PHE A 53 -0.05 -4.16 2.52
C PHE A 53 -0.60 -3.20 1.46
N LEU A 54 0.15 -2.16 1.10
CA LEU A 54 -0.25 -1.22 0.05
C LEU A 54 0.92 -0.87 -0.88
N THR A 55 0.60 -0.70 -2.15
CA THR A 55 1.49 -0.13 -3.17
C THR A 55 1.12 1.32 -3.43
N VAL A 56 2.11 2.14 -3.80
CA VAL A 56 1.89 3.49 -4.33
C VAL A 56 2.40 3.52 -5.76
N LYS A 57 1.47 3.71 -6.70
CA LYS A 57 1.69 3.65 -8.13
C LYS A 57 2.57 4.79 -8.62
N GLY A 58 3.64 4.44 -9.33
CA GLY A 58 4.62 5.39 -9.87
C GLY A 58 5.58 5.96 -8.82
N ALA A 59 5.63 5.41 -7.61
CA ALA A 59 6.55 5.85 -6.56
C ALA A 59 7.82 4.99 -6.50
N GLY A 60 8.96 5.61 -6.23
CA GLY A 60 10.22 4.92 -5.92
C GLY A 60 10.37 4.58 -4.43
N HIS A 61 11.61 4.34 -3.99
CA HIS A 61 11.95 3.95 -2.61
C HIS A 61 11.42 4.95 -1.56
N THR A 62 11.67 6.24 -1.80
CA THR A 62 11.23 7.37 -0.99
C THR A 62 9.84 7.84 -1.42
N VAL A 63 8.80 7.03 -1.17
CA VAL A 63 7.42 7.30 -1.62
C VAL A 63 6.95 8.76 -1.47
N PRO A 64 7.14 9.46 -0.33
CA PRO A 64 6.71 10.86 -0.19
C PRO A 64 7.44 11.85 -1.10
N GLU A 65 8.64 11.52 -1.59
CA GLU A 65 9.40 12.34 -2.54
C GLU A 65 8.79 12.28 -3.94
N TYR A 66 8.38 11.10 -4.39
CA TYR A 66 7.83 10.86 -5.74
C TYR A 66 6.32 11.13 -5.83
N LYS A 67 5.57 10.81 -4.75
CA LYS A 67 4.11 10.84 -4.69
C LYS A 67 3.62 11.46 -3.38
N PRO A 68 3.91 12.76 -3.12
CA PRO A 68 3.63 13.41 -1.83
C PRO A 68 2.13 13.45 -1.49
N LYS A 69 1.27 13.64 -2.50
CA LYS A 69 -0.18 13.73 -2.34
C LYS A 69 -0.77 12.39 -1.90
N GLU A 70 -0.43 11.32 -2.61
CA GLU A 70 -0.86 9.96 -2.31
C GLU A 70 -0.27 9.49 -0.97
N ALA A 71 0.98 9.85 -0.69
CA ALA A 71 1.64 9.55 0.57
C ALA A 71 0.93 10.17 1.77
N LEU A 72 0.58 11.45 1.67
CA LEU A 72 -0.19 12.14 2.71
C LEU A 72 -1.59 11.55 2.86
N ALA A 73 -2.27 11.28 1.75
CA ALA A 73 -3.64 10.75 1.76
C ALA A 73 -3.73 9.41 2.50
N PHE A 74 -2.89 8.41 2.17
CA PHE A 74 -2.94 7.13 2.88
C PHE A 74 -2.52 7.28 4.35
N PHE A 75 -1.55 8.15 4.65
CA PHE A 75 -1.06 8.35 6.01
C PHE A 75 -2.12 9.00 6.90
N SER A 76 -2.83 10.02 6.40
CA SER A 76 -3.95 10.65 7.10
C SER A 76 -5.11 9.67 7.31
N ARG A 77 -5.49 8.90 6.28
CA ARG A 77 -6.53 7.86 6.40
C ARG A 77 -6.15 6.82 7.46
N TRP A 78 -4.89 6.38 7.48
CA TRP A 78 -4.37 5.43 8.45
C TRP A 78 -4.42 5.97 9.89
N LEU A 79 -4.00 7.22 10.12
CA LEU A 79 -4.08 7.86 11.45
C LEU A 79 -5.52 8.01 11.95
N ASP A 80 -6.45 8.31 11.04
CA ASP A 80 -7.87 8.48 11.35
C ASP A 80 -8.63 7.15 11.49
N GLY A 81 -7.99 6.01 11.23
CA GLY A 81 -8.65 4.70 11.17
C GLY A 81 -9.69 4.58 10.05
N LYS A 82 -9.56 5.41 9.01
CA LYS A 82 -10.41 5.39 7.83
C LYS A 82 -9.91 4.37 6.83
N GLU A 83 -10.81 3.95 5.96
CA GLU A 83 -10.45 3.12 4.82
C GLU A 83 -9.46 3.85 3.91
N ILE A 84 -8.41 3.14 3.49
CA ILE A 84 -7.41 3.61 2.52
C ILE A 84 -7.94 3.42 1.11
#